data_AF-A0A2G6FPB0-F1
#
_entry.id   AF-A0A2G6FPB0-F1
#
_cell.length_a   1.000
_cell.length_b   1.000
_cell.length_c   1.000
_cell.angle_alpha   90.00
_cell.angle_beta   90.00
_cell.angle_gamma   90.00
#
_symmetry.space_group_name_H-M   'P 1'
#
loop_
_entity.id
_entity.type
_entity.pdbx_description
1 polymer ?
#
loop_
_entity_poly.entity_id
_entity_poly.type
_entity_poly.pdbx_seq_one_letter_code
_entity_poly.pdbx_strand_id
1 'polypeptide(L)'
;MTMNDFAEVVNFAIEREVEARKFYLDIAANSQQDLVKKMFLEFAEEEKKHEKILKEVLNNKEEQLHFAKSDDYGIAETVEFPAVSTEMPLADIFALAMKNEEQAVLMYQKMAADASSPQMRELFENLANMEQGHKYLLEEAYTDVAYGEVW
;
A
#
# COMPACT_ATOMS: atom_id res chain seq x y z
N MET A 1 19.04 5.62 5.53
CA MET A 1 18.56 6.07 6.85
C MET A 1 18.41 4.79 7.66
N THR A 2 19.22 4.58 8.70
CA THR A 2 19.14 3.37 9.54
C THR A 2 18.17 3.64 10.68
N MET A 3 16.93 3.17 10.55
CA MET A 3 15.97 3.14 11.66
C MET A 3 16.32 1.97 12.56
N ASN A 4 16.80 2.27 13.78
CA ASN A 4 17.31 1.26 14.71
C ASN A 4 16.37 1.04 15.91
N ASP A 5 15.31 1.84 16.05
CA ASP A 5 14.32 1.69 17.11
C ASP A 5 12.98 1.18 16.56
N PHE A 6 12.43 0.15 17.22
CA PHE A 6 11.17 -0.46 16.86
C PHE A 6 10.02 0.54 16.87
N ALA A 7 10.01 1.45 17.86
CA ALA A 7 8.97 2.47 17.95
C ALA A 7 9.06 3.50 16.81
N GLU A 8 10.27 3.89 16.38
CA GLU A 8 10.46 4.78 15.23
C GLU A 8 9.94 4.14 13.94
N VAL A 9 10.23 2.84 13.74
CA VAL A 9 9.76 2.09 12.57
C VAL A 9 8.24 2.00 12.54
N VAL A 10 7.61 1.63 13.66
CA VAL A 10 6.15 1.50 13.73
C VAL A 10 5.48 2.86 13.55
N ASN A 11 6.01 3.95 14.12
CA ASN A 11 5.48 5.29 13.89
C ASN A 11 5.63 5.72 12.42
N PHE A 12 6.76 5.41 11.79
CA PHE A 12 6.95 5.66 10.37
C PHE A 12 5.90 4.91 9.53
N ALA A 13 5.66 3.62 9.81
CA ALA A 13 4.62 2.86 9.13
C ALA A 13 3.22 3.48 9.34
N ILE A 14 2.88 3.91 10.56
CA ILE A 14 1.61 4.61 10.85
C ILE A 14 1.47 5.89 10.02
N GLU A 15 2.53 6.69 9.87
CA GLU A 15 2.50 7.88 9.04
C GLU A 15 2.22 7.54 7.57
N ARG A 16 2.81 6.46 7.07
CA ARG A 16 2.57 5.94 5.72
C ARG A 16 1.12 5.51 5.51
N GLU A 17 0.51 4.80 6.47
CA GLU A 17 -0.92 4.44 6.43
C GLU A 17 -1.82 5.68 6.33
N VAL A 18 -1.51 6.72 7.12
CA VAL A 18 -2.29 7.96 7.12
C VAL A 18 -2.16 8.71 5.79
N GLU A 19 -0.97 8.71 5.19
CA GLU A 19 -0.72 9.29 3.86
C GLU A 19 -1.44 8.51 2.76
N ALA A 20 -1.35 7.17 2.76
CA ALA A 20 -2.02 6.28 1.81
C ALA A 20 -3.54 6.45 1.88
N ARG A 21 -4.10 6.41 3.10
CA ARG A 21 -5.52 6.66 3.35
C ARG A 21 -5.96 8.01 2.80
N LYS A 22 -5.19 9.07 3.06
CA LYS A 22 -5.51 10.40 2.54
C LYS A 22 -5.49 10.42 1.02
N PHE A 23 -4.48 9.81 0.39
CA PHE A 23 -4.38 9.69 -1.06
C PHE A 23 -5.62 8.99 -1.65
N TYR A 24 -6.05 7.88 -1.07
CA TYR A 24 -7.26 7.17 -1.51
C TYR A 24 -8.55 7.97 -1.31
N LEU A 25 -8.69 8.66 -0.17
CA LEU A 25 -9.83 9.56 0.07
C LEU A 25 -9.85 10.73 -0.92
N ASP A 26 -8.70 11.29 -1.26
CA ASP A 26 -8.57 12.38 -2.22
C ASP A 26 -8.98 11.91 -3.62
N ILE A 27 -8.57 10.70 -4.04
CA ILE A 27 -9.02 10.11 -5.32
C ILE A 27 -10.54 9.89 -5.30
N ALA A 28 -11.08 9.30 -4.25
CA ALA A 28 -12.52 9.04 -4.13
C ALA A 28 -13.33 10.35 -4.16
N ALA A 29 -12.85 11.41 -3.51
CA ALA A 29 -13.54 12.70 -3.49
C ALA A 29 -13.54 13.42 -4.85
N ASN A 30 -12.48 13.25 -5.65
CA ASN A 30 -12.33 13.92 -6.94
C ASN A 30 -12.83 13.10 -8.14
N SER A 31 -13.08 11.79 -7.96
CA SER A 31 -13.60 10.94 -9.03
C SER A 31 -15.07 11.21 -9.34
N GLN A 32 -15.44 11.16 -10.63
CA GLN A 32 -16.83 11.22 -11.07
C GLN A 32 -17.48 9.83 -11.21
N GLN A 33 -16.69 8.76 -11.13
CA GLN A 33 -17.14 7.39 -11.37
C GLN A 33 -17.42 6.66 -10.05
N ASP A 34 -18.65 6.15 -9.88
CA ASP A 34 -19.06 5.54 -8.61
C ASP A 34 -18.28 4.26 -8.26
N LEU A 35 -17.87 3.48 -9.27
CA LEU A 35 -17.01 2.30 -9.07
C LEU A 35 -15.67 2.67 -8.42
N VAL A 36 -15.07 3.75 -8.91
CA VAL A 36 -13.78 4.27 -8.44
C VAL A 36 -13.91 4.80 -7.02
N LYS A 37 -14.96 5.60 -6.76
CA LYS A 37 -15.26 6.08 -5.40
C LYS A 37 -15.37 4.93 -4.42
N LYS A 38 -16.15 3.90 -4.76
CA LYS A 38 -16.38 2.76 -3.88
C LYS A 38 -15.07 2.03 -3.57
N MET A 39 -14.28 1.71 -4.60
CA MET A 39 -13.04 0.95 -4.45
C MET A 39 -11.99 1.72 -3.63
N PHE A 40 -11.76 2.99 -3.93
CA PHE A 40 -10.80 3.80 -3.17
C PHE A 40 -11.27 4.10 -1.72
N LEU A 41 -12.59 4.11 -1.46
CA LEU A 41 -13.11 4.15 -0.09
C LEU A 41 -12.87 2.83 0.66
N GLU A 42 -12.92 1.68 -0.03
CA GLU A 42 -12.60 0.38 0.56
C GLU A 42 -11.12 0.30 0.96
N PHE A 43 -10.21 0.71 0.06
CA PHE A 43 -8.77 0.84 0.39
C PHE A 43 -8.54 1.79 1.57
N ALA A 44 -9.18 2.97 1.57
CA ALA A 44 -9.05 3.92 2.69
C ALA A 44 -9.52 3.37 4.04
N GLU A 45 -10.50 2.45 4.06
CA GLU A 45 -10.91 1.76 5.29
C GLU A 45 -9.98 0.59 5.65
N GLU A 46 -9.26 -0.02 4.71
CA GLU A 46 -8.18 -0.97 5.01
C GLU A 46 -7.00 -0.29 5.68
N GLU A 47 -6.50 0.84 5.15
CA GLU A 47 -5.38 1.58 5.77
C GLU A 47 -5.70 2.06 7.17
N LYS A 48 -6.96 2.40 7.42
CA LYS A 48 -7.43 2.74 8.77
C LYS A 48 -7.39 1.54 9.73
N LYS A 49 -7.63 0.32 9.24
CA LYS A 49 -7.47 -0.90 10.05
C LYS A 49 -5.99 -1.16 10.31
N HIS A 50 -5.12 -1.00 9.31
CA HIS A 50 -3.67 -1.13 9.47
C HIS A 50 -3.10 -0.11 10.45
N GLU A 51 -3.48 1.17 10.32
CA GLU A 51 -3.15 2.24 11.27
C GLU A 51 -3.50 1.83 12.71
N LYS A 52 -4.69 1.23 12.91
CA LYS A 52 -5.13 0.76 14.22
C LYS A 52 -4.27 -0.39 14.74
N ILE A 53 -3.99 -1.39 13.90
CA ILE A 53 -3.16 -2.54 14.25
C ILE A 53 -1.74 -2.08 14.63
N LEU A 54 -1.13 -1.20 13.84
CA LEU A 54 0.21 -0.66 14.12
C LEU A 54 0.25 0.15 15.43
N LYS A 55 -0.81 0.91 15.73
CA LYS A 55 -0.95 1.60 17.02
C LYS A 55 -1.08 0.62 18.19
N GLU A 56 -1.79 -0.49 18.02
CA GLU A 56 -1.88 -1.54 19.02
C GLU A 56 -0.51 -2.19 19.26
N VAL A 57 0.25 -2.47 18.20
CA VAL A 57 1.62 -3.02 18.26
C VAL A 57 2.59 -2.07 18.97
N LEU A 58 2.48 -0.76 18.72
CA LEU A 58 3.28 0.25 19.41
C LEU A 58 3.02 0.27 20.92
N ASN A 59 1.76 0.05 21.32
CA ASN A 59 1.32 0.06 22.71
C ASN A 59 1.61 -1.27 23.43
N ASN A 60 1.47 -2.40 22.73
CA ASN A 60 1.61 -3.75 23.24
C ASN A 60 2.88 -4.39 22.66
N LYS A 61 4.06 -4.00 23.16
CA LYS A 61 5.42 -4.45 22.75
C LYS A 61 5.65 -5.99 22.64
N GLU A 62 4.63 -6.81 22.85
CA GLU A 62 4.66 -8.28 22.86
C GLU A 62 3.80 -8.94 21.75
N GLU A 63 2.97 -8.20 21.00
CA GLU A 63 2.21 -8.79 19.88
C GLU A 63 3.04 -8.85 18.59
N GLN A 64 3.18 -10.06 18.05
CA GLN A 64 3.82 -10.29 16.75
C GLN A 64 2.81 -9.94 15.64
N LEU A 65 3.14 -8.94 14.82
CA LEU A 65 2.46 -8.70 13.55
C LEU A 65 2.70 -9.90 12.63
N HIS A 66 1.65 -10.42 12.01
CA HIS A 66 1.74 -11.45 10.98
C HIS A 66 0.74 -11.15 9.86
N PHE A 67 1.25 -10.75 8.70
CA PHE A 67 0.51 -10.61 7.46
C PHE A 67 0.97 -11.70 6.49
N ALA A 68 0.02 -12.44 5.95
CA ALA A 68 0.30 -13.48 4.97
C ALA A 68 0.83 -12.85 3.68
N LYS A 69 1.81 -13.50 3.05
CA LYS A 69 2.30 -13.09 1.74
C LYS A 69 1.15 -13.18 0.71
N SER A 70 0.88 -12.08 0.02
CA SER A 70 -0.06 -12.04 -1.11
C SER A 70 0.60 -12.49 -2.41
N ASP A 71 -0.23 -12.89 -3.38
CA ASP A 71 0.18 -13.03 -4.79
C ASP A 71 0.60 -11.65 -5.34
N ASP A 72 1.35 -11.67 -6.44
CA ASP A 72 1.93 -10.49 -7.09
C ASP A 72 1.84 -10.66 -8.61
N TYR A 73 1.08 -9.82 -9.32
CA TYR A 73 0.98 -9.94 -10.78
C TYR A 73 2.19 -9.32 -11.48
N GLY A 74 2.93 -8.44 -10.81
CA GLY A 74 4.12 -7.80 -11.37
C GLY A 74 3.80 -6.76 -12.45
N ILE A 75 2.57 -6.25 -12.49
CA ILE A 75 2.10 -5.30 -13.50
C ILE A 75 2.64 -3.90 -13.23
N ALA A 76 2.67 -3.48 -11.96
CA ALA A 76 3.17 -2.18 -11.55
C ALA A 76 4.56 -1.94 -12.15
N GLU A 77 5.48 -2.89 -12.02
CA GLU A 77 6.87 -2.89 -12.51
C GLU A 77 6.96 -2.55 -14.01
N THR A 78 5.94 -2.91 -14.79
CA THR A 78 5.90 -2.76 -16.25
C THR A 78 5.28 -1.45 -16.75
N VAL A 79 4.58 -0.72 -15.88
CA VAL A 79 3.87 0.53 -16.23
C VAL A 79 4.73 1.75 -15.87
N GLU A 80 4.73 2.79 -16.70
CA GLU A 80 5.44 4.04 -16.39
C GLU A 80 4.68 4.84 -15.32
N PHE A 81 5.42 5.57 -14.47
CA PHE A 81 4.81 6.37 -13.39
C PHE A 81 3.99 7.53 -14.00
N PRO A 82 2.66 7.57 -13.83
CA PRO A 82 1.84 8.59 -14.47
C PRO A 82 2.08 9.97 -13.87
N ALA A 83 1.98 11.02 -14.69
CA ALA A 83 1.96 12.39 -14.18
C ALA A 83 0.61 12.67 -13.51
N VAL A 84 0.64 13.17 -12.27
CA VAL A 84 -0.57 13.53 -11.53
C VAL A 84 -1.31 14.66 -12.23
N SER A 85 -2.56 14.44 -12.63
CA SER A 85 -3.43 15.47 -13.19
C SER A 85 -4.87 15.28 -12.73
N THR A 86 -5.66 16.36 -12.75
CA THR A 86 -7.09 16.33 -12.36
C THR A 86 -7.99 15.64 -13.39
N GLU A 87 -7.49 15.34 -14.59
CA GLU A 87 -8.23 14.70 -15.68
C GLU A 87 -7.49 13.46 -16.20
N MET A 88 -6.98 12.64 -15.29
CA MET A 88 -6.30 11.40 -15.69
C MET A 88 -7.31 10.26 -15.96
N PRO A 89 -7.12 9.46 -17.03
CA PRO A 89 -7.86 8.23 -17.29
C PRO A 89 -7.88 7.31 -16.06
N LEU A 90 -8.95 6.51 -15.92
CA LEU A 90 -9.06 5.61 -14.77
C LEU A 90 -7.91 4.60 -14.67
N ALA A 91 -7.45 4.09 -15.82
CA ALA A 91 -6.26 3.23 -15.87
C ALA A 91 -5.02 3.93 -15.30
N ASP A 92 -4.84 5.23 -15.55
CA ASP A 92 -3.71 5.98 -15.01
C ASP A 92 -3.83 6.18 -13.50
N ILE A 93 -5.05 6.30 -12.96
CA ILE A 93 -5.26 6.42 -11.50
C ILE A 93 -4.81 5.14 -10.82
N PHE A 94 -5.22 3.98 -11.36
CA PHE A 94 -4.79 2.68 -10.86
C PHE A 94 -3.29 2.46 -11.05
N ALA A 95 -2.74 2.88 -12.19
CA ALA A 95 -1.30 2.82 -12.42
C ALA A 95 -0.50 3.64 -11.40
N LEU A 96 -0.97 4.84 -11.05
CA LEU A 96 -0.35 5.66 -10.02
C LEU A 96 -0.44 5.00 -8.64
N ALA A 97 -1.61 4.45 -8.29
CA ALA A 97 -1.82 3.78 -7.02
C ALA A 97 -0.94 2.53 -6.88
N MET A 98 -0.95 1.61 -7.86
CA MET A 98 -0.12 0.40 -7.80
C MET A 98 1.38 0.70 -7.79
N LYS A 99 1.80 1.81 -8.41
CA LYS A 99 3.19 2.28 -8.33
C LYS A 99 3.58 2.76 -6.94
N ASN A 100 2.68 3.46 -6.24
CA ASN A 100 2.94 3.85 -4.86
C ASN A 100 3.07 2.62 -3.96
N GLU A 101 2.23 1.61 -4.15
CA GLU A 101 2.32 0.34 -3.42
C GLU A 101 3.60 -0.44 -3.74
N GLU A 102 3.99 -0.53 -5.02
CA GLU A 102 5.27 -1.13 -5.42
C GLU A 102 6.46 -0.47 -4.70
N GLN A 103 6.48 0.86 -4.62
CA GLN A 103 7.54 1.57 -3.91
C GLN A 103 7.52 1.26 -2.40
N ALA A 104 6.34 1.12 -1.79
CA ALA A 104 6.21 0.74 -0.38
C ALA A 104 6.72 -0.69 -0.13
N VAL A 105 6.34 -1.65 -0.97
CA VAL A 105 6.84 -3.04 -0.94
C VAL A 105 8.36 -3.07 -1.01
N LEU A 106 8.95 -2.44 -2.02
CA LEU A 106 10.41 -2.42 -2.23
C LEU A 106 11.15 -1.76 -1.06
N MET A 107 10.57 -0.69 -0.51
CA MET A 107 11.12 -0.01 0.65
C MET A 107 11.16 -0.93 1.87
N TYR A 108 10.05 -1.58 2.22
CA TYR A 108 9.99 -2.47 3.37
C TYR A 108 10.84 -3.73 3.18
N GLN A 109 10.90 -4.31 1.97
CA GLN A 109 11.81 -5.42 1.66
C GLN A 109 13.27 -5.03 1.88
N LYS A 110 13.67 -3.82 1.46
CA LYS A 110 15.02 -3.32 1.70
C LYS A 110 15.30 -3.11 3.20
N MET A 111 14.34 -2.56 3.94
CA MET A 111 14.45 -2.40 5.38
C MET A 111 14.54 -3.75 6.12
N ALA A 112 13.81 -4.77 5.67
CA ALA A 112 13.92 -6.13 6.20
C ALA A 112 15.31 -6.73 5.97
N ALA A 113 15.88 -6.54 4.77
CA ALA A 113 17.22 -7.00 4.43
C ALA A 113 18.32 -6.32 5.27
N ASP A 114 18.15 -5.01 5.55
CA ASP A 114 19.07 -4.21 6.35
C ASP A 114 18.83 -4.34 7.87
N ALA A 115 17.75 -5.02 8.30
CA ALA A 115 17.36 -5.12 9.69
C ALA A 115 18.35 -5.95 10.54
N SER A 116 18.82 -5.34 11.62
CA SER A 116 19.78 -5.93 12.55
C SER A 116 19.16 -6.88 13.58
N SER A 117 17.86 -6.76 13.88
CA SER A 117 17.16 -7.68 14.79
C SER A 117 16.16 -8.56 14.03
N PRO A 118 15.96 -9.82 14.45
CA PRO A 118 14.94 -10.69 13.88
C PRO A 118 13.53 -10.09 13.96
N GLN A 119 13.21 -9.41 15.07
CA GLN A 119 11.91 -8.78 15.29
C GLN A 119 11.65 -7.62 14.33
N MET A 120 12.66 -6.79 14.05
CA MET A 120 12.52 -5.70 13.06
C MET A 120 12.41 -6.27 11.65
N ARG A 121 13.18 -7.32 11.33
CA ARG A 121 13.08 -8.00 10.03
C ARG A 121 11.67 -8.52 9.79
N GLU A 122 11.13 -9.25 10.75
CA GLU A 122 9.78 -9.79 10.70
C GLU A 122 8.74 -8.68 10.56
N LEU A 123 8.85 -7.58 11.30
CA LEU A 123 7.98 -6.42 11.14
C LEU A 123 7.99 -5.89 9.69
N PHE A 124 9.18 -5.67 9.12
CA PHE A 124 9.31 -5.16 7.76
C PHE A 124 8.83 -6.15 6.71
N GLU A 125 9.05 -7.45 6.89
CA GLU A 125 8.52 -8.49 5.98
C GLU A 125 6.98 -8.50 6.00
N ASN A 126 6.39 -8.34 7.19
CA ASN A 126 4.95 -8.25 7.35
C ASN A 126 4.36 -6.98 6.72
N LEU A 127 5.01 -5.83 6.89
CA LEU A 127 4.62 -4.60 6.20
C LEU A 127 4.73 -4.76 4.68
N ALA A 128 5.82 -5.35 4.17
CA ALA A 128 5.96 -5.61 2.74
C ALA A 128 4.86 -6.55 2.20
N ASN A 129 4.45 -7.56 2.96
CA ASN A 129 3.37 -8.48 2.57
C ASN A 129 2.00 -7.78 2.51
N MET A 130 1.76 -6.83 3.40
CA MET A 130 0.54 -6.03 3.43
C MET A 130 0.43 -5.15 2.18
N GLU A 131 1.47 -4.36 1.88
CA GLU A 131 1.49 -3.51 0.66
C GLU A 131 1.44 -4.34 -0.63
N GLN A 132 2.01 -5.55 -0.60
CA GLN A 132 1.92 -6.49 -1.72
C GLN A 132 0.47 -6.92 -2.00
N GLY A 133 -0.36 -7.03 -0.95
CA GLY A 133 -1.79 -7.27 -1.08
C GLY A 133 -2.51 -6.11 -1.76
N HIS A 134 -2.23 -4.87 -1.34
CA HIS A 134 -2.79 -3.68 -1.99
C HIS A 134 -2.37 -3.59 -3.46
N LYS A 135 -1.07 -3.78 -3.74
CA LYS A 135 -0.53 -3.83 -5.09
C LYS A 135 -1.30 -4.83 -5.95
N TYR A 136 -1.47 -6.07 -5.48
CA TYR A 136 -2.20 -7.10 -6.21
C TYR A 136 -3.64 -6.69 -6.55
N LEU A 137 -4.39 -6.16 -5.58
CA LEU A 137 -5.77 -5.71 -5.81
C LEU A 137 -5.85 -4.54 -6.80
N LEU A 138 -4.89 -3.63 -6.76
CA LEU A 138 -4.80 -2.51 -7.70
C LEU A 138 -4.39 -2.96 -9.11
N GLU A 139 -3.53 -3.97 -9.23
CA GLU A 139 -3.12 -4.58 -10.49
C GLU A 139 -4.27 -5.35 -11.15
N GLU A 140 -5.10 -6.04 -10.35
CA GLU A 140 -6.34 -6.67 -10.81
C GLU A 140 -7.31 -5.62 -11.35
N ALA A 141 -7.57 -4.56 -10.57
CA ALA A 141 -8.44 -3.45 -10.99
C ALA A 141 -7.88 -2.71 -12.23
N TYR A 142 -6.56 -2.52 -12.32
CA TYR A 142 -5.91 -1.96 -13.50
C TYR A 142 -6.15 -2.83 -14.72
N THR A 143 -5.97 -4.15 -14.60
CA THR A 143 -6.17 -5.09 -15.71
C THR A 143 -7.61 -5.04 -16.23
N ASP A 144 -8.58 -5.06 -15.31
CA ASP A 144 -9.99 -4.96 -15.66
C ASP A 144 -10.34 -3.64 -16.35
N VAL A 145 -9.75 -2.52 -15.94
CA VAL A 145 -10.04 -1.22 -16.56
C VAL A 145 -9.27 -1.02 -17.87
N ALA A 146 -8.01 -1.45 -17.94
CA ALA A 146 -7.16 -1.26 -19.11
C ALA A 146 -7.51 -2.21 -20.26
N TYR A 147 -8.06 -3.39 -19.93
CA TYR A 147 -8.35 -4.45 -20.91
C TYR A 147 -9.81 -4.93 -20.92
N GLY A 148 -10.68 -4.42 -20.05
CA GLY A 148 -12.08 -4.86 -19.91
C GLY A 148 -13.08 -4.41 -20.97
N GLU A 149 -12.64 -3.77 -22.06
CA GLU A 149 -13.47 -3.56 -23.27
C GLU A 149 -13.12 -4.53 -24.41
N VAL A 150 -12.99 -5.81 -24.09
CA VAL A 150 -13.07 -6.85 -25.12
C VAL A 150 -14.10 -7.85 -24.62
N TRP A 151 -15.33 -7.81 -25.16
CA TRP A 151 -16.30 -8.89 -25.47
C TRP A 151 -17.72 -8.30 -25.63
#